data_AF-A0A925JF47-F1
#
_entry.id   AF-A0A925JF47-F1
#
_cell.length_a   1.000
_cell.length_b   1.000
_cell.length_c   1.000
_cell.angle_alpha   90.00
_cell.angle_beta   90.00
_cell.angle_gamma   90.00
#
_symmetry.space_group_name_H-M   'P 1'
#
loop_
_entity.id
_entity.type
_entity.pdbx_description
1 polymer ?
#
loop_
_entity_poly.entity_id
_entity_poly.type
_entity_poly.pdbx_seq_one_letter_code
_entity_poly.pdbx_strand_id
1 'polypeptide(L)'
;MSADDAALHDLLAVLFQAHPWHGVAPGLDEHDAVNVYVEIVPTDVVKYELDKPSGHLRIDRPQRFSSLCPTPYGFIPQTYCGDAVGALCCERTGREGIKGDGDPMDICVLTEKTIAQGNFFVRAKPIGGLRMIDGNEADDKIIA
;
A
#
# COMPACT_ATOMS: atom_id res chain seq x y z
N MET A 1 20.92 -3.42 19.80
CA MET A 1 21.30 -2.05 19.40
C MET A 1 22.17 -1.48 20.49
N SER A 2 23.28 -0.86 20.12
CA SER A 2 24.07 -0.07 21.07
C SER A 2 23.25 1.15 21.54
N ALA A 3 23.61 1.77 22.67
CA ALA A 3 22.95 3.00 23.11
C ALA A 3 23.12 4.14 22.10
N ASP A 4 24.23 4.14 21.36
CA ASP A 4 24.53 5.11 20.31
C ASP A 4 23.65 4.90 19.07
N ASP A 5 23.31 3.64 18.73
CA ASP A 5 22.41 3.34 17.61
C ASP A 5 20.99 3.86 17.90
N ALA A 6 20.52 3.71 19.14
CA ALA A 6 19.19 4.18 19.54
C ALA A 6 19.09 5.71 19.46
N ALA A 7 20.11 6.42 19.98
CA ALA A 7 20.17 7.87 19.89
C ALA A 7 20.26 8.37 18.43
N LEU A 8 20.96 7.65 17.56
CA LEU A 8 21.01 7.94 16.12
C LEU A 8 19.65 7.75 15.46
N HIS A 9 18.94 6.66 15.77
CA HIS A 9 17.60 6.41 15.25
C HIS A 9 16.61 7.51 15.69
N ASP A 10 16.64 7.90 16.96
CA ASP A 10 15.80 8.99 17.49
C ASP A 10 16.10 10.32 16.77
N LEU A 11 17.38 10.63 16.55
CA LEU A 11 17.79 11.82 15.81
C LEU A 11 17.28 11.80 14.36
N LEU A 12 17.46 10.68 13.66
CA LEU A 12 17.00 10.53 12.28
C LEU A 12 15.48 10.66 12.15
N ALA A 13 14.73 10.15 13.12
CA ALA A 13 13.26 10.26 13.16
C ALA A 13 12.76 11.70 13.31
N VAL A 14 13.57 12.61 13.85
CA VAL A 14 13.24 14.04 13.98
C VAL A 14 13.70 14.84 12.76
N LEU A 15 14.83 14.47 12.17
CA LEU A 15 15.46 15.22 11.07
C LEU A 15 14.89 14.88 9.69
N PHE A 16 14.42 13.66 9.49
CA PHE A 16 13.99 13.15 8.19
C PHE A 16 12.58 12.60 8.23
N GLN A 17 11.84 12.84 7.16
CA GLN A 17 10.57 12.15 6.94
C GLN A 17 10.84 10.69 6.59
N ALA A 18 10.15 9.78 7.27
CA ALA A 18 10.23 8.35 6.99
C ALA A 18 9.73 8.04 5.57
N HIS A 19 10.47 7.17 4.85
CA HIS A 19 10.03 6.68 3.54
C HIS A 19 8.69 5.93 3.68
N PRO A 20 7.63 6.29 2.92
CA PRO A 20 6.30 5.75 3.19
C PRO A 20 6.20 4.22 3.13
N TRP A 21 6.97 3.59 2.25
CA TRP A 21 7.02 2.13 2.14
C TRP A 21 7.92 1.46 3.19
N HIS A 22 9.05 2.06 3.60
CA HIS A 22 10.08 1.34 4.36
C HIS A 22 10.23 1.83 5.80
N GLY A 23 9.99 3.11 6.05
CA GLY A 23 10.22 3.76 7.34
C GLY A 23 9.01 3.75 8.28
N VAL A 24 7.86 3.26 7.83
CA VAL A 24 6.64 3.14 8.63
C VAL A 24 6.29 1.68 8.80
N ALA A 25 6.03 1.25 10.04
CA ALA A 25 5.65 -0.12 10.33
C ALA A 25 4.27 -0.45 9.71
N PRO A 26 4.03 -1.70 9.26
CA PRO A 26 2.76 -2.11 8.65
C PRO A 26 1.58 -1.97 9.63
N GLY A 27 1.85 -2.05 10.94
CA GLY A 27 0.84 -2.02 11.98
C GLY A 27 0.05 -3.32 12.04
N LEU A 28 0.16 -4.03 13.15
CA LEU A 28 -0.83 -4.99 13.64
C LEU A 28 -0.95 -4.63 15.10
N ASP A 29 -1.70 -3.57 15.39
CA ASP A 29 -1.93 -3.19 16.77
C ASP A 29 -2.93 -4.15 17.44
N GLU A 30 -3.24 -3.87 18.70
CA GLU A 30 -4.23 -4.59 19.50
C GLU A 30 -5.67 -4.60 18.92
N HIS A 31 -5.93 -3.87 17.83
CA HIS A 31 -7.24 -3.75 17.19
C HIS A 31 -7.32 -4.44 15.82
N ASP A 32 -6.28 -5.17 15.43
CA ASP A 32 -6.11 -5.79 14.10
C ASP A 32 -6.11 -4.75 12.96
N ALA A 33 -5.66 -3.52 13.24
CA ALA A 33 -5.63 -2.45 12.25
C ALA A 33 -4.21 -2.24 11.70
N VAL A 34 -4.14 -2.08 10.37
CA VAL A 34 -2.92 -1.83 9.61
C VAL A 34 -2.77 -0.34 9.29
N ASN A 35 -1.53 0.11 9.18
CA ASN A 35 -1.21 1.40 8.58
C ASN A 35 -1.36 1.28 7.07
N VAL A 36 -1.98 2.29 6.48
CA VAL A 36 -2.17 2.41 5.04
C VAL A 36 -1.64 3.76 4.62
N TYR A 37 -0.75 3.77 3.62
CA TYR A 37 -0.38 5.00 2.94
C TYR A 37 -1.31 5.19 1.75
N VAL A 38 -2.08 6.27 1.74
CA VAL A 38 -3.07 6.56 0.70
C VAL A 38 -2.45 7.36 -0.42
N GLU A 39 -2.49 6.83 -1.64
CA GLU A 39 -1.94 7.44 -2.85
C GLU A 39 -3.01 8.16 -3.67
N ILE A 40 -4.19 7.54 -3.79
CA ILE A 40 -5.28 8.00 -4.66
C ILE A 40 -6.54 8.13 -3.82
N VAL A 41 -7.28 9.21 -4.02
CA VAL A 41 -8.61 9.42 -3.42
C VAL A 41 -9.68 9.58 -4.50
N PRO A 42 -10.99 9.45 -4.18
CA PRO A 42 -12.04 9.46 -5.20
C PRO A 42 -12.16 10.74 -6.04
N THR A 43 -11.61 11.85 -5.57
CA THR A 43 -11.59 13.12 -6.30
C THR A 43 -10.46 13.23 -7.32
N ASP A 44 -9.51 12.29 -7.33
CA ASP A 44 -8.35 12.35 -8.22
C ASP A 44 -8.69 11.92 -9.65
N VAL A 45 -8.24 12.72 -10.62
CA VAL A 45 -8.39 12.47 -12.07
C VAL A 45 -7.12 11.92 -12.71
N VAL A 46 -6.11 11.61 -11.89
CA VAL A 46 -4.84 10.98 -12.29
C VAL A 46 -4.57 9.79 -11.38
N LYS A 47 -3.77 8.85 -11.87
CA LYS A 47 -3.21 7.77 -11.06
C LYS A 47 -1.91 8.28 -10.44
N TYR A 48 -1.93 8.42 -9.12
CA TYR A 48 -0.72 8.65 -8.34
C TYR A 48 -0.11 7.33 -7.93
N GLU A 49 1.21 7.30 -7.81
CA GLU A 49 1.99 6.22 -7.23
C GLU A 49 3.15 6.80 -6.42
N LEU A 50 3.57 6.09 -5.39
CA LEU A 50 4.83 6.35 -4.73
C LEU A 50 6.00 6.10 -5.68
N ASP A 51 6.82 7.13 -5.90
CA ASP A 51 8.12 6.97 -6.55
C ASP A 51 9.06 6.22 -5.59
N LYS A 52 9.16 4.90 -5.76
CA LYS A 52 9.89 3.99 -4.84
C LYS A 52 11.31 4.44 -4.47
N PRO A 53 12.13 5.02 -5.36
CA PRO A 53 13.48 5.48 -4.98
C PRO A 53 13.47 6.71 -4.06
N SER A 54 12.52 7.62 -4.24
CA SER A 54 12.51 8.91 -3.53
C SER A 54 11.52 8.98 -2.38
N GLY A 55 10.49 8.12 -2.36
CA GLY A 55 9.41 8.14 -1.38
C GLY A 55 8.40 9.27 -1.56
N HIS A 56 8.43 9.99 -2.69
CA HIS A 56 7.48 11.06 -2.98
C HIS A 56 6.30 10.52 -3.78
N LEU A 57 5.10 11.07 -3.54
CA LEU A 57 3.95 10.82 -4.40
C LEU A 57 4.17 11.47 -5.77
N ARG A 58 4.00 10.69 -6.83
CA ARG A 58 4.24 11.09 -8.22
C ARG A 58 3.05 10.72 -9.10
N ILE A 59 2.80 11.51 -10.13
CA ILE A 59 1.82 11.15 -11.16
C ILE A 59 2.43 10.03 -12.01
N ASP A 60 1.83 8.84 -11.98
CA ASP A 60 2.10 7.75 -12.93
C ASP A 60 1.53 8.16 -14.30
N ARG A 61 0.22 8.41 -14.34
CA ARG A 61 -0.48 8.81 -15.57
C ARG A 61 -1.84 9.48 -15.31
N PRO A 62 -2.38 10.25 -16.26
CA PRO A 62 -3.79 10.65 -16.23
C PRO A 62 -4.73 9.44 -16.26
N GLN A 63 -5.96 9.62 -15.75
CA GLN A 63 -7.01 8.63 -15.97
C GLN A 63 -7.35 8.57 -17.47
N ARG A 64 -7.40 7.34 -18.00
CA ARG A 64 -7.57 7.13 -19.44
C ARG A 64 -9.02 7.27 -19.89
N PHE A 65 -9.96 6.91 -19.02
CA PHE A 65 -11.39 6.88 -19.30
C PHE A 65 -12.14 7.61 -18.18
N SER A 66 -13.48 7.50 -18.18
CA SER A 66 -14.35 8.11 -17.16
C SER A 66 -14.42 7.32 -15.84
N SER A 67 -13.31 6.70 -15.44
CA SER A 67 -13.21 5.91 -14.21
C SER A 67 -12.52 6.74 -13.13
N LEU A 68 -13.16 6.82 -11.96
CA LEU A 68 -12.56 7.36 -10.73
C LEU A 68 -12.34 6.21 -9.76
N CYS A 69 -11.33 6.33 -8.90
CA CYS A 69 -11.14 5.37 -7.82
C CYS A 69 -12.33 5.48 -6.84
N PRO A 70 -13.07 4.40 -6.54
CA PRO A 70 -14.28 4.52 -5.73
C PRO A 70 -13.98 4.74 -4.24
N THR A 71 -12.74 4.48 -3.80
CA THR A 71 -12.32 4.49 -2.40
C THR A 71 -10.92 5.09 -2.30
N PRO A 72 -10.52 5.64 -1.15
CA PRO A 72 -9.09 5.83 -0.85
C PRO A 72 -8.32 4.53 -1.12
N TYR A 73 -7.24 4.65 -1.90
CA TYR A 73 -6.44 3.55 -2.39
C TYR A 73 -4.97 3.84 -2.12
N GLY A 74 -4.23 2.80 -1.77
CA GLY A 74 -2.78 2.83 -1.69
C GLY A 74 -2.28 1.48 -1.21
N PHE A 75 -1.29 1.48 -0.31
CA PHE A 75 -0.63 0.23 0.08
C PHE A 75 -0.35 0.13 1.59
N ILE A 76 -0.07 -1.10 2.03
CA ILE A 76 0.39 -1.41 3.38
C ILE A 76 1.93 -1.30 3.43
N PRO A 77 2.51 -0.43 4.28
CA PRO A 77 3.96 -0.28 4.42
C PRO A 77 4.67 -1.60 4.74
N GLN A 78 5.94 -1.71 4.36
CA GLN A 78 6.81 -2.86 4.60
C GLN A 78 6.25 -4.21 4.13
N THR A 79 5.35 -4.20 3.15
CA THR A 79 4.89 -5.40 2.45
C THR A 79 5.54 -5.48 1.07
N TYR A 80 5.59 -6.69 0.51
CA TYR A 80 6.11 -6.93 -0.84
C TYR A 80 5.41 -8.16 -1.43
N CYS A 81 4.73 -7.97 -2.55
CA CYS A 81 4.07 -9.01 -3.32
C CYS A 81 5.09 -9.81 -4.14
N GLY A 82 5.82 -10.69 -3.45
CA GLY A 82 6.82 -11.59 -4.04
C GLY A 82 6.32 -13.02 -4.28
N ASP A 83 7.25 -13.98 -4.29
CA ASP A 83 6.98 -15.39 -4.57
C ASP A 83 5.92 -16.01 -3.64
N ALA A 84 5.89 -15.60 -2.36
CA ALA A 84 4.92 -16.11 -1.40
C ALA A 84 3.48 -15.72 -1.76
N VAL A 85 3.27 -14.50 -2.28
CA VAL A 85 1.94 -14.03 -2.71
C VAL A 85 1.52 -14.77 -3.99
N GLY A 86 2.43 -14.92 -4.95
CA GLY A 86 2.19 -15.71 -6.16
C GLY A 86 1.83 -17.17 -5.85
N ALA A 87 2.58 -17.82 -4.94
CA ALA A 87 2.32 -19.18 -4.50
C ALA A 87 0.96 -19.32 -3.80
N LEU A 88 0.60 -18.38 -2.92
CA LEU A 88 -0.71 -18.35 -2.27
C LEU A 88 -1.84 -18.16 -3.29
N CYS A 89 -1.65 -17.31 -4.30
CA CYS A 89 -2.61 -17.12 -5.38
C CYS A 89 -2.79 -18.41 -6.18
N CYS A 90 -1.70 -19.11 -6.51
CA CYS A 90 -1.75 -20.43 -7.18
C CYS A 90 -2.55 -21.44 -6.35
N GLU A 91 -2.22 -21.60 -5.07
CA GLU A 91 -2.90 -22.52 -4.15
C GLU A 91 -4.40 -22.26 -4.09
N ARG A 92 -4.80 -20.99 -3.98
CA ARG A 92 -6.20 -20.62 -3.76
C ARG A 92 -7.05 -20.59 -5.01
N THR A 93 -6.44 -20.45 -6.18
CA THR A 93 -7.17 -20.39 -7.47
C THR A 93 -7.06 -21.67 -8.28
N GLY A 94 -6.13 -22.56 -7.92
CA GLY A 94 -5.82 -23.77 -8.69
C GLY A 94 -5.10 -23.47 -10.02
N ARG A 95 -4.60 -22.25 -10.20
CA ARG A 95 -3.82 -21.84 -11.38
C ARG A 95 -2.33 -22.00 -11.08
N GLU A 96 -1.55 -22.25 -12.13
CA GLU A 96 -0.11 -22.41 -12.03
C GLU A 96 0.62 -21.22 -12.68
N GLY A 97 1.87 -20.98 -12.27
CA GLY A 97 2.75 -20.00 -12.90
C GLY A 97 2.44 -18.53 -12.55
N ILE A 98 1.62 -18.28 -11.53
CA ILE A 98 1.35 -16.92 -11.04
C ILE A 98 2.51 -16.46 -10.15
N LYS A 99 3.01 -15.25 -10.40
CA LYS A 99 4.03 -14.57 -9.61
C LYS A 99 3.40 -13.45 -8.79
N GLY A 100 4.09 -12.93 -7.79
CA GLY A 100 3.71 -11.61 -7.26
C GLY A 100 4.12 -10.50 -8.25
N ASP A 101 3.41 -9.38 -8.23
CA ASP A 101 3.65 -8.21 -9.09
C ASP A 101 4.93 -7.40 -8.72
N GLY A 102 5.51 -7.64 -7.55
CA GLY A 102 6.69 -6.92 -7.06
C GLY A 102 6.39 -5.53 -6.48
N ASP A 103 5.14 -5.25 -6.15
CA ASP A 103 4.69 -4.03 -5.50
C ASP A 103 4.39 -4.24 -4.01
N PRO A 104 4.25 -3.15 -3.22
CA PRO A 104 3.63 -3.24 -1.91
C PRO A 104 2.20 -3.80 -2.02
N MET A 105 1.73 -4.50 -0.98
CA MET A 105 0.36 -5.03 -0.93
C MET A 105 -0.67 -3.90 -0.97
N ASP A 106 -1.51 -3.91 -2.00
CA ASP A 106 -2.54 -2.90 -2.21
C ASP A 106 -3.71 -3.03 -1.25
N ILE A 107 -4.34 -1.89 -0.97
CA ILE A 107 -5.46 -1.80 -0.05
C ILE A 107 -6.44 -0.68 -0.45
N CYS A 108 -7.72 -1.01 -0.44
CA CYS A 108 -8.85 -0.11 -0.60
C CYS A 108 -9.47 0.15 0.78
N VAL A 109 -9.53 1.42 1.20
CA VAL A 109 -10.10 1.82 2.49
C VAL A 109 -11.52 2.33 2.31
N LEU A 110 -12.48 1.71 2.98
CA LEU A 110 -13.88 2.10 3.00
C LEU A 110 -14.11 3.18 4.07
N THR A 111 -14.67 4.31 3.66
CA THR A 111 -15.03 5.39 4.59
C THR A 111 -16.22 6.19 4.06
N GLU A 112 -17.04 6.71 4.97
CA GLU A 112 -18.11 7.66 4.65
C GLU A 112 -17.61 9.10 4.50
N LYS A 113 -16.35 9.38 4.87
CA LYS A 113 -15.77 10.72 4.81
C LYS A 113 -15.18 11.00 3.45
N THR A 114 -15.46 12.20 2.93
CA THR A 114 -14.75 12.72 1.75
C THR A 114 -13.33 13.12 2.14
N ILE A 115 -12.36 12.60 1.42
CA ILE A 115 -10.94 12.95 1.54
C ILE A 115 -10.52 13.63 0.24
N ALA A 116 -9.96 14.83 0.33
CA ALA A 116 -9.71 15.69 -0.81
C ALA A 116 -8.32 15.48 -1.46
N GLN A 117 -7.38 14.80 -0.77
CA GLN A 117 -6.01 14.59 -1.25
C GLN A 117 -5.42 13.31 -0.67
N GLY A 118 -4.56 12.62 -1.43
CA GLY A 118 -3.70 11.53 -0.97
C GLY A 118 -2.46 12.03 -0.21
N ASN A 119 -1.40 11.20 -0.15
CA ASN A 119 -0.14 11.45 0.56
C ASN A 119 -0.30 11.59 2.09
N PHE A 120 -0.99 10.63 2.71
CA PHE A 120 -1.14 10.57 4.17
C PHE A 120 -1.30 9.13 4.64
N PHE A 121 -1.17 8.93 5.95
CA PHE A 121 -1.41 7.65 6.60
C PHE A 121 -2.78 7.58 7.26
N VAL A 122 -3.42 6.43 7.15
CA VAL A 122 -4.63 6.09 7.92
C VAL A 122 -4.48 4.70 8.53
N ARG A 123 -5.15 4.47 9.65
CA ARG A 123 -5.27 3.14 10.25
C ARG A 123 -6.58 2.52 9.77
N ALA A 124 -6.52 1.37 9.13
CA ALA A 124 -7.68 0.68 8.56
C ALA A 124 -7.74 -0.77 9.05
N LYS A 125 -8.94 -1.34 9.20
CA LYS A 125 -9.12 -2.70 9.71
C LYS A 125 -9.44 -3.63 8.54
N PRO A 126 -8.53 -4.52 8.12
CA PRO A 126 -8.81 -5.45 7.04
C PRO A 126 -10.05 -6.31 7.33
N ILE A 127 -10.96 -6.35 6.38
CA ILE A 127 -12.20 -7.15 6.44
C ILE A 127 -12.24 -8.25 5.37
N GLY A 128 -11.29 -8.25 4.44
CA GLY A 128 -11.19 -9.23 3.38
C GLY A 128 -10.29 -8.75 2.25
N GLY A 129 -10.47 -9.29 1.06
CA GLY A 129 -9.72 -8.88 -0.12
C GLY A 129 -10.36 -9.37 -1.41
N LEU A 130 -10.05 -8.69 -2.50
CA LEU A 130 -10.35 -9.14 -3.85
C LEU A 130 -9.12 -9.83 -4.39
N ARG A 131 -9.23 -11.13 -4.67
CA ARG A 131 -8.16 -11.83 -5.39
C ARG A 131 -8.19 -11.45 -6.85
N MET A 132 -7.13 -10.81 -7.32
CA MET A 132 -7.02 -10.36 -8.70
C MET A 132 -5.76 -10.97 -9.34
N ILE A 133 -5.89 -11.32 -10.61
CA ILE A 133 -4.79 -11.79 -11.44
C ILE A 133 -4.75 -10.86 -12.64
N ASP A 134 -3.72 -10.01 -12.71
CA ASP A 134 -3.43 -9.19 -13.89
C ASP A 134 -2.37 -9.89 -14.74
N GLY A 135 -2.77 -10.39 -15.90
CA GLY A 135 -1.92 -11.30 -16.69
C GLY A 135 -1.56 -12.57 -15.91
N ASN A 136 -0.30 -12.68 -15.49
CA ASN A 136 0.25 -13.79 -14.69
C ASN A 136 0.80 -13.33 -13.33
N GLU A 137 0.36 -12.16 -12.87
CA GLU A 137 0.78 -11.56 -11.61
C GLU A 137 -0.40 -11.50 -10.64
N ALA A 138 -0.15 -11.83 -9.37
CA ALA A 138 -1.10 -11.73 -8.28
C ALA A 138 -1.13 -10.28 -7.80
N ASP A 139 -2.27 -9.64 -8.03
CA ASP A 139 -2.52 -8.20 -7.81
C ASP A 139 -3.63 -8.03 -6.74
N ASP A 140 -3.52 -8.80 -5.66
CA ASP A 140 -4.54 -8.89 -4.61
C ASP A 140 -4.83 -7.49 -4.00
N LYS A 141 -6.11 -7.12 -3.88
CA LYS A 141 -6.52 -5.83 -3.27
C LYS A 141 -7.17 -6.09 -1.92
N ILE A 142 -6.51 -5.71 -0.82
CA ILE A 142 -7.09 -5.81 0.52
C ILE A 142 -8.25 -4.81 0.65
N ILE A 143 -9.32 -5.21 1.32
CA ILE A 143 -10.45 -4.32 1.65
C ILE A 143 -10.43 -4.07 3.16
N ALA A 144 -10.45 -2.80 3.56
CA ALA A 144 -10.33 -2.38 4.97
C ALA A 144 -11.20 -1.17 5.31
#